data_AF-A0A968PFY6-F1
#
_entry.id   AF-A0A968PFY6-F1
#
_cell.length_a   1.000
_cell.length_b   1.000
_cell.length_c   1.000
_cell.angle_alpha   90.00
_cell.angle_beta   90.00
_cell.angle_gamma   90.00
#
_symmetry.space_group_name_H-M   'P 1'
#
loop_
_entity.id
_entity.type
_entity.pdbx_description
1 polymer ?
#
loop_
_entity_poly.entity_id
_entity_poly.type
_entity_poly.pdbx_seq_one_letter_code
_entity_poly.pdbx_strand_id
1 'polypeptide(L)' 'MIVWGMADPLLTSSLFLERWKQDFRHAEFVLLSNTGHFVPEERRAELVPIVRTFLQGVPITSDHS' A
#
# COMPACT_ATOMS: atom_id res chain seq x y z
N MET A 1 -0.01 8.55 0.12
CA MET A 1 -0.31 7.11 0.10
C MET A 1 0.99 6.33 0.11
N ILE A 2 1.03 5.22 0.85
CA ILE A 2 2.07 4.19 0.79
C ILE A 2 1.37 2.89 0.36
N VAL A 3 1.88 2.27 -0.71
CA VAL A 3 1.41 0.95 -1.16
C VAL A 3 2.53 -0.05 -0.97
N TRP A 4 2.24 -1.17 -0.33
CA TRP A 4 3.27 -2.15 0.03
C TRP A 4 2.77 -3.57 -0.16
N GLY A 5 3.53 -4.35 -0.94
CA GLY A 5 3.39 -5.79 -1.01
C GLY A 5 4.01 -6.44 0.23
N MET A 6 3.18 -7.09 1.04
CA MET A 6 3.59 -7.66 2.33
C MET A 6 4.50 -8.90 2.21
N ALA A 7 4.74 -9.39 1.00
CA ALA A 7 5.69 -10.47 0.70
C ALA A 7 7.02 -9.94 0.14
N ASP A 8 7.30 -8.64 0.26
CA ASP A 8 8.57 -8.03 -0.14
C ASP A 8 9.75 -8.59 0.68
N PRO A 9 10.74 -9.25 0.06
CA PRO A 9 11.90 -9.82 0.77
C PRO A 9 12.89 -8.77 1.29
N LEU A 10 12.81 -7.51 0.84
CA LEU A 10 13.66 -6.41 1.29
C LEU A 10 13.07 -5.70 2.51
N LEU A 11 11.75 -5.73 2.64
CA LEU A 11 11.00 -5.13 3.73
C LEU A 11 10.24 -6.25 4.45
N THR A 12 10.91 -6.92 5.37
CA THR A 12 10.37 -8.14 6.01
C THR A 12 9.88 -7.92 7.44
N SER A 13 10.18 -6.77 8.03
CA SER A 13 9.83 -6.46 9.41
C SER A 13 8.57 -5.60 9.50
N SER A 14 7.63 -6.02 10.35
CA SER A 14 6.46 -5.20 10.72
C SER A 14 6.86 -3.88 11.40
N LEU A 15 8.09 -3.76 11.91
CA LEU A 15 8.61 -2.52 12.49
C LEU A 15 8.64 -1.37 11.47
N PHE A 16 8.88 -1.65 10.19
CA PHE A 16 8.86 -0.62 9.15
C PHE A 16 7.48 0.01 9.03
N LEU A 17 6.42 -0.82 9.02
CA LEU A 17 5.04 -0.34 8.95
C LEU A 17 4.67 0.50 10.16
N GLU A 18 4.99 0.01 11.36
CA GLU A 18 4.69 0.75 12.59
C GLU A 18 5.43 2.08 12.63
N ARG A 19 6.68 2.12 12.18
CA ARG A 19 7.44 3.36 12.08
C ARG A 19 6.87 4.30 11.02
N TRP A 20 6.49 3.80 9.86
CA TRP A 20 5.88 4.61 8.82
C TRP A 20 4.53 5.19 9.24
N LYS A 21 3.69 4.45 9.97
CA LYS A 21 2.44 4.98 10.52
C LYS A 21 2.67 6.12 11.52
N GLN A 22 3.76 6.06 12.29
CA GLN A 22 4.14 7.13 13.22
C GLN A 22 4.65 8.36 12.47
N ASP A 23 5.55 8.17 11.51
CA ASP A 23 6.23 9.25 10.80
C ASP A 23 5.32 9.91 9.73
N PHE A 24 4.41 9.14 9.12
CA PHE A 24 3.50 9.60 8.05
C PHE A 24 2.03 9.58 8.47
N ARG A 25 1.66 10.47 9.41
CA ARG A 25 0.30 10.50 10.02
C ARG A 25 -0.87 10.78 9.08
N HIS A 26 -0.60 11.31 7.89
CA HIS A 26 -1.62 11.58 6.87
C HIS A 26 -1.51 10.62 5.67
N ALA A 27 -0.57 9.68 5.70
CA ALA A 27 -0.47 8.70 4.64
C ALA A 27 -1.58 7.65 4.79
N GLU A 28 -2.27 7.41 3.70
CA GLU A 28 -3.12 6.24 3.54
C GLU A 28 -2.24 5.03 3.21
N PHE A 29 -2.51 3.90 3.85
CA PHE A 29 -1.72 2.67 3.72
C PHE A 29 -2.54 1.61 2.99
N VAL A 30 -1.99 1.11 1.88
CA VAL A 30 -2.57 0.01 1.09
C VAL A 30 -1.62 -1.18 1.21
N LEU A 31 -2.04 -2.16 2.01
CA LEU A 31 -1.25 -3.35 2.31
C LEU A 31 -1.78 -4.52 1.49
N LEU A 32 -0.95 -5.05 0.59
CA LEU A 32 -1.35 -6.11 -0.33
C LEU A 32 -0.70 -7.43 0.11
N SER A 33 -1.51 -8.36 0.60
CA SER A 33 -1.06 -9.72 0.89
C SER A 33 -0.63 -10.44 -0.40
N ASN A 34 0.31 -11.38 -0.26
CA ASN A 34 0.82 -12.21 -1.36
C ASN A 34 1.37 -11.40 -2.56
N THR A 35 1.90 -10.21 -2.31
CA THR A 35 2.51 -9.35 -3.33
C THR A 35 3.92 -9.00 -2.90
N GLY A 36 4.88 -9.12 -3.79
CA GLY A 36 6.28 -8.82 -3.54
C GLY A 36 6.61 -7.33 -3.67
N HIS A 37 7.87 -7.07 -4.02
CA HIS A 37 8.42 -5.73 -4.15
C HIS A 37 7.83 -4.95 -5.34
N PHE A 38 7.47 -5.65 -6.41
CA PHE A 38 7.09 -5.06 -7.70
C PHE A 38 5.57 -4.96 -7.82
N VAL A 39 4.95 -4.23 -6.88
CA VAL A 39 3.49 -4.05 -6.82
C VAL A 39 2.88 -3.59 -8.17
N PRO A 40 3.47 -2.63 -8.92
CA PRO A 40 2.94 -2.21 -10.22
C PRO A 40 2.90 -3.33 -11.26
N GLU A 41 3.86 -4.25 -11.22
CA GLU A 41 3.98 -5.39 -12.13
C GLU A 41 3.05 -6.55 -11.70
N GLU A 42 2.95 -6.80 -10.40
CA GLU A 42 2.22 -7.94 -9.83
C GLU A 42 0.72 -7.69 -9.68
N ARG A 43 0.31 -6.45 -9.36
CA ARG A 43 -1.07 -6.07 -9.01
C ARG A 43 -1.56 -4.85 -9.78
N ARG A 44 -1.09 -4.64 -11.01
CA ARG A 44 -1.42 -3.48 -11.87
C ARG A 44 -2.92 -3.13 -11.90
N ALA A 45 -3.76 -4.16 -12.09
CA ALA A 45 -5.20 -3.97 -12.26
C ALA A 45 -5.88 -3.43 -11.00
N GLU A 46 -5.38 -3.78 -9.82
CA GLU A 46 -5.85 -3.28 -8.53
C GLU A 46 -5.20 -1.93 -8.17
N LEU A 47 -3.92 -1.76 -8.51
CA LEU A 47 -3.16 -0.55 -8.18
C LEU A 47 -3.66 0.69 -8.94
N VAL A 48 -3.96 0.57 -10.24
CA VAL A 48 -4.33 1.73 -11.07
C VAL A 48 -5.59 2.45 -10.57
N PRO A 49 -6.70 1.76 -10.25
CA PRO A 49 -7.86 2.40 -9.62
C PRO A 49 -7.54 3.10 -8.31
N ILE A 50 -6.76 2.46 -7.43
CA ILE A 50 -6.36 3.02 -6.12
C ILE A 50 -5.58 4.33 -6.29
N VAL A 51 -4.59 4.35 -7.18
CA VAL A 51 -3.80 5.55 -7.48
C VAL A 51 -4.69 6.66 -8.05
N ARG A 52 -5.65 6.33 -8.93
CA ARG A 52 -6.60 7.32 -9.47
C ARG A 52 -7.47 7.93 -8.38
N THR A 53 -8.02 7.12 -7.47
CA THR A 53 -8.82 7.57 -6.33
C THR A 53 -8.02 8.54 -5.45
N PHE A 54 -6.77 8.16 -5.11
CA PHE A 54 -5.88 9.02 -4.34
C PHE A 54 -5.62 10.37 -5.03
N LEU A 55 -5.36 10.37 -6.34
CA LEU A 55 -5.09 11.60 -7.11
C LEU A 55 -6.32 12.52 -7.23
N GLN A 56 -7.53 11.99 -7.06
CA GLN A 56 -8.77 12.77 -7.02
C GLN A 56 -9.02 13.43 -5.65
N GLY A 57 -8.17 13.17 -4.65
CA GLY A 57 -8.35 13.64 -3.27
C GLY A 57 -9.49 12.92 -2.55
N VAL A 58 -9.91 11.75 -3.06
CA VAL A 58 -10.91 10.89 -2.42
C VAL A 58 -10.17 9.91 -1.50
N PRO A 59 -10.64 9.73 -0.25
CA PRO A 59 -10.07 8.71 0.64
C PRO A 59 -10.17 7.31 0.02
N ILE A 60 -9.07 6.57 0.08
CA ILE A 60 -8.98 5.17 -0.31
C ILE A 60 -9.68 4.35 0.79
N THR A 61 -10.91 3.92 0.52
CA THR A 61 -11.63 2.98 1.37
C THR A 61 -11.11 1.56 1.12
N SER A 62 -10.41 0.98 2.11
CA SER A 62 -10.04 -0.44 2.11
C SER A 62 -11.28 -1.28 2.40
N ASP A 63 -11.90 -1.83 1.35
CA ASP A 63 -12.94 -2.85 1.54
C ASP A 63 -12.24 -4.19 1.74
N HIS A 64 -12.18 -4.65 2.99
CA HIS A 64 -11.73 -5.98 3.33
C HIS A 64 -12.89 -6.95 3.07
N SER A 65 -12.96 -7.52 1.86
CA SER A 65 -13.77 -8.70 1.55
C SER A 65 -12.87 -9.91 1.33
#